data_AF-A0A437JYR9-F1
#
_entry.id   AF-A0A437JYR9-F1
#
_cell.length_a   1.000
_cell.length_b   1.000
_cell.length_c   1.000
_cell.angle_alpha   90.00
_cell.angle_beta   90.00
_cell.angle_gamma   90.00
#
_symmetry.space_group_name_H-M   'P 1'
#
loop_
_entity.id
_entity.type
_entity.pdbx_description
1 polymer ?
#
loop_
_entity_poly.entity_id
_entity_poly.type
_entity_poly.pdbx_seq_one_letter_code
_entity_poly.pdbx_strand_id
1 'polypeptide(L)'
;MLRLLMLCLAHKFPDRLASMEIGANTFTNQALNTLFNFSVRPLPKYDTSWPVVLRTDAAFPSIERTARAGDARDVRDVCDLWITDPPYADAVNYHELGDYFLTWHETQLASVFPDWAPDARAELAVRGSGDDFRRSMVDVYRNLTQHMPDNGLQLVMFTHQNPSVWADLGMILWAAGLKATAAWTISTETEAGGIKKGNYVQGTVCLVLRKRIGNEPGFLDEVYPLVEDEVKRQIASMQSLDEGGEPNFNDADYQLAAYAAALKVLTQYGNLDGRDVEHEVFAVRAKGDKSDFQTVIERALVIACDALVPRGLEAVWRELTLAERYYLRALDIESRGERRQGMYEELARGFGVTDIKPLLMSDKANGARMHTASGFGASTLGAAAGGTVGGNAALPARRGRAAAAGPHPFATAPLRQLLFAVRETAVADLDPELGRQYLRDTFGQGYWALRERFVGLLDWLSALGNAAGMAEWAEDSQAARILAGRLRNDHA
;
A
#
# COMPACT_ATOMS: atom_id res chain seq x y z
N MET A 1 18.75 23.65 19.59
CA MET A 1 18.73 22.85 20.83
C MET A 1 17.93 21.59 20.50
N LEU A 2 18.60 20.52 20.09
CA LEU A 2 17.94 19.30 19.61
C LEU A 2 17.33 18.57 20.82
N ARG A 3 15.99 18.54 20.94
CA ARG A 3 15.29 17.68 21.89
C ARG A 3 14.71 16.49 21.12
N LEU A 4 15.44 15.38 21.14
CA LEU A 4 14.90 14.06 20.82
C LEU A 4 15.44 13.11 21.88
N LEU A 5 14.57 12.30 22.49
CA LEU A 5 14.94 10.91 22.79
C LEU A 5 13.70 10.06 23.14
N MET A 6 13.28 9.24 22.20
CA MET A 6 12.98 7.84 22.51
C MET A 6 13.85 7.03 21.55
N LEU A 7 15.04 6.68 22.02
CA LEU A 7 15.99 5.87 21.27
C LEU A 7 15.63 4.40 21.54
N CYS A 8 14.91 3.76 20.63
CA CYS A 8 14.95 2.30 20.55
C CYS A 8 16.28 1.93 19.91
N LEU A 9 17.28 1.61 20.75
CA LEU A 9 18.54 1.00 20.34
C LEU A 9 18.26 -0.41 19.80
N ALA A 10 17.91 -0.52 18.52
CA ALA A 10 17.95 -1.80 17.81
C ALA A 10 19.40 -2.08 17.41
N HIS A 11 20.21 -2.57 18.36
CA HIS A 11 21.48 -3.20 18.00
C HIS A 11 21.16 -4.54 17.32
N LYS A 12 21.35 -4.60 15.99
CA LYS A 12 21.33 -5.83 15.23
C LYS A 12 22.61 -6.61 15.54
N PHE A 13 22.56 -7.49 16.56
CA PHE A 13 23.63 -8.47 16.78
C PHE A 13 23.59 -9.49 15.63
N PRO A 14 24.68 -9.66 14.87
CA PRO A 14 24.77 -10.70 13.87
C PRO A 14 25.28 -11.97 14.56
N ASP A 15 24.54 -12.54 15.50
CA ASP A 15 24.82 -13.90 15.98
C ASP A 15 23.63 -14.47 16.74
N ARG A 16 23.18 -15.65 16.32
CA ARG A 16 22.24 -16.51 17.05
C ARG A 16 22.93 -17.03 18.32
N LEU A 17 23.10 -16.20 19.33
CA LEU A 17 23.52 -16.65 20.67
C LEU A 17 22.73 -15.91 21.76
N ALA A 18 21.75 -16.63 22.29
CA ALA A 18 21.27 -16.58 23.67
C ALA A 18 20.75 -15.24 24.24
N SER A 19 19.52 -14.85 23.87
CA SER A 19 18.61 -14.13 24.80
C SER A 19 17.15 -14.35 24.38
N MET A 20 16.63 -15.57 24.59
CA MET A 20 15.19 -15.86 24.41
C MET A 20 14.46 -15.55 25.72
N GLU A 21 14.28 -14.26 26.03
CA GLU A 21 13.58 -13.77 27.23
C GLU A 21 12.03 -13.84 27.10
N ILE A 22 11.50 -14.68 26.21
CA ILE A 22 10.06 -14.71 25.93
C ILE A 22 9.33 -15.56 26.99
N GLY A 23 8.25 -15.01 27.56
CA GLY A 23 7.18 -15.77 28.19
C GLY A 23 6.06 -16.02 27.17
N ALA A 24 5.32 -17.13 27.29
CA ALA A 24 4.13 -17.33 26.44
C ALA A 24 3.06 -16.25 26.74
N ASN A 25 2.17 -15.98 25.76
CA ASN A 25 1.08 -15.01 25.83
C ASN A 25 0.29 -15.11 27.15
N THR A 26 -0.02 -14.00 27.83
CA THR A 26 -0.90 -14.01 29.03
C THR A 26 -2.27 -14.64 28.74
N PHE A 27 -2.76 -14.45 27.51
CA PHE A 27 -4.01 -15.03 27.00
C PHE A 27 -3.77 -15.97 25.83
N THR A 28 -4.50 -17.08 25.83
CA THR A 28 -4.47 -18.09 24.77
C THR A 28 -5.16 -17.62 23.49
N ASN A 29 -6.09 -16.67 23.60
CA ASN A 29 -6.89 -16.16 22.49
C ASN A 29 -7.47 -14.75 22.79
N GLN A 30 -8.13 -14.16 21.80
CA GLN A 30 -8.75 -12.83 21.90
C GLN A 30 -10.02 -12.77 22.76
N ALA A 31 -10.49 -13.90 23.30
CA ALA A 31 -11.55 -13.94 24.31
C ALA A 31 -10.98 -13.87 25.74
N LEU A 32 -9.72 -13.42 25.89
CA LEU A 32 -9.03 -13.22 27.16
C LEU A 32 -8.96 -14.49 28.03
N ASN A 33 -8.93 -15.68 27.41
CA ASN A 33 -8.76 -16.93 28.14
C ASN A 33 -7.34 -17.05 28.66
N THR A 34 -7.15 -17.02 29.98
CA THR A 34 -5.84 -17.11 30.64
C THR A 34 -5.17 -18.43 30.32
N LEU A 35 -3.85 -18.41 30.08
CA LEU A 35 -3.06 -19.65 30.11
C LEU A 35 -3.14 -20.29 31.51
N PHE A 36 -3.32 -21.61 31.54
CA PHE A 36 -3.28 -22.38 32.79
C PHE A 36 -1.88 -22.31 33.46
N ASN A 37 -0.86 -22.03 32.67
CA ASN A 37 0.54 -21.88 33.02
C ASN A 37 1.04 -20.48 32.61
N PHE A 38 0.53 -19.44 33.27
CA PHE A 38 1.02 -18.08 33.09
C PHE A 38 2.52 -17.97 33.42
N SER A 39 3.26 -17.14 32.68
CA SER A 39 4.70 -16.94 32.88
C SER A 39 4.97 -16.16 34.17
N VAL A 40 4.99 -16.82 35.32
CA VAL A 40 5.24 -16.19 36.64
C VAL A 40 6.70 -15.82 36.94
N ARG A 41 7.64 -16.07 36.01
CA ARG A 41 9.09 -15.96 36.29
C ARG A 41 9.94 -15.30 35.19
N PRO A 42 9.62 -14.08 34.70
CA PRO A 42 10.53 -13.39 33.78
C PRO A 42 11.67 -12.66 34.50
N LEU A 43 11.55 -12.32 35.80
CA LEU A 43 12.57 -11.56 36.52
C LEU A 43 14.00 -12.15 36.45
N PRO A 44 14.21 -13.46 36.63
CA PRO A 44 15.53 -14.06 36.45
C PRO A 44 16.04 -14.10 35.01
N LYS A 45 15.15 -13.96 34.01
CA LYS A 45 15.53 -13.98 32.59
C LYS A 45 16.18 -12.68 32.13
N TYR A 46 15.92 -11.57 32.83
CA TYR A 46 16.55 -10.27 32.56
C TYR A 46 18.04 -10.21 32.97
N ASP A 47 18.63 -11.29 33.49
CA ASP A 47 20.03 -11.29 33.94
C ASP A 47 21.04 -10.98 32.83
N THR A 48 20.68 -11.26 31.57
CA THR A 48 21.49 -10.94 30.39
C THR A 48 21.31 -9.50 29.91
N SER A 49 20.09 -8.95 30.01
CA SER A 49 19.75 -7.59 29.54
C SER A 49 20.07 -6.51 30.58
N TRP A 50 19.88 -6.79 31.86
CA TRP A 50 20.03 -5.82 32.96
C TRP A 50 21.46 -5.27 33.09
N PRO A 51 22.53 -6.07 32.92
CA PRO A 51 23.90 -5.54 32.90
C PRO A 51 24.15 -4.57 31.76
N VAL A 52 23.49 -4.71 30.61
CA VAL A 52 23.61 -3.77 29.49
C VAL A 52 22.94 -2.45 29.84
N VAL A 53 21.74 -2.48 30.41
CA VAL A 53 21.02 -1.29 30.88
C VAL A 53 21.82 -0.58 31.98
N LEU A 54 22.35 -1.32 32.96
CA LEU A 54 23.13 -0.78 34.07
C LEU A 54 24.53 -0.27 33.65
N ARG A 55 25.13 -0.84 32.61
CA ARG A 55 26.44 -0.40 32.07
C ARG A 55 26.32 0.67 31.00
N THR A 56 25.11 0.93 30.49
CA THR A 56 24.85 2.06 29.60
C THR A 56 24.75 3.32 30.45
N ASP A 57 25.91 3.81 30.87
CA ASP A 57 26.04 5.17 31.40
C ASP A 57 26.06 6.11 30.18
N ALA A 58 24.91 6.25 29.55
CA ALA A 58 24.75 7.27 28.54
C ALA A 58 24.79 8.61 29.29
N ALA A 59 25.96 9.25 29.25
CA ALA A 59 26.16 10.64 29.64
C ALA A 59 25.33 11.53 28.72
N PHE A 60 24.01 11.48 28.89
CA PHE A 60 23.14 12.49 28.35
C PHE A 60 23.52 13.79 29.05
N PRO A 61 23.65 14.91 28.32
CA PRO A 61 23.77 16.20 28.96
C PRO A 61 22.65 16.34 30.00
N SER A 62 22.89 17.07 31.09
CA SER A 62 21.84 17.38 32.07
C SER A 62 20.78 18.25 31.40
N ILE A 63 19.86 17.61 30.69
CA ILE A 63 18.72 18.22 30.03
C ILE A 63 17.58 18.12 31.02
N GLU A 64 16.89 19.23 31.24
CA GLU A 64 15.63 19.24 31.98
C GLU A 64 14.59 18.40 31.24
N ARG A 65 14.05 17.39 31.92
CA ARG A 65 13.07 16.46 31.36
C ARG A 65 11.77 16.61 32.14
N THR A 66 10.69 16.80 31.42
CA THR A 66 9.34 16.92 31.99
C THR A 66 8.41 15.96 31.28
N ALA A 67 7.66 15.18 32.05
CA ALA A 67 6.57 14.34 31.54
C ALA A 67 5.26 14.82 32.15
N ARG A 68 4.26 15.10 31.31
CA ARG A 68 2.95 15.59 31.74
C ARG A 68 1.88 14.80 31.02
N ALA A 69 0.88 14.31 31.76
CA ALA A 69 -0.35 13.79 31.19
C ALA A 69 -1.35 14.95 31.05
N GLY A 70 -1.96 15.11 29.87
CA GLY A 70 -2.88 16.20 29.61
C GLY A 70 -3.53 16.12 28.24
N ASP A 71 -4.46 17.03 28.00
CA ASP A 71 -5.12 17.19 26.71
C ASP A 71 -4.22 17.96 25.74
N ALA A 72 -3.99 17.40 24.55
CA ALA A 72 -3.17 18.05 23.53
C ALA A 72 -3.80 19.37 23.01
N ARG A 73 -5.12 19.56 23.20
CA ARG A 73 -5.83 20.82 22.90
C ARG A 73 -5.46 21.95 23.86
N ASP A 74 -4.96 21.62 25.05
CA ASP A 74 -4.66 22.59 26.13
C ASP A 74 -3.16 22.82 26.36
N VAL A 75 -2.30 22.22 25.55
CA VAL A 75 -0.85 22.39 25.64
C VAL A 75 -0.46 23.85 25.35
N ARG A 76 0.39 24.43 26.20
CA ARG A 76 0.85 25.83 26.11
C ARG A 76 2.36 25.98 25.94
N ASP A 77 3.11 24.90 26.12
CA ASP A 77 4.55 24.90 25.95
C ASP A 77 4.90 25.09 24.48
N VAL A 78 5.80 26.02 24.16
CA VAL A 78 6.27 26.24 22.79
C VAL A 78 7.43 25.31 22.50
N CYS A 79 7.31 24.48 21.47
CA CYS A 79 8.33 23.50 21.08
C CYS A 79 8.79 23.70 19.64
N ASP A 80 10.09 23.49 19.39
CA ASP A 80 10.65 23.46 18.03
C ASP A 80 10.20 22.22 17.23
N LEU A 81 9.92 21.13 17.93
CA LEU A 81 9.55 19.83 17.38
C LEU A 81 8.40 19.21 18.19
N TRP A 82 7.33 18.85 17.48
CA TRP A 82 6.27 17.98 18.00
C TRP A 82 6.37 16.61 17.34
N ILE A 83 6.14 15.54 18.11
CA ILE A 83 6.11 14.16 17.60
C ILE A 83 4.83 13.53 18.12
N THR A 84 4.02 12.99 17.21
CA THR A 84 2.69 12.47 17.52
C THR A 84 2.44 11.14 16.84
N ASP A 85 1.78 10.25 17.56
CA ASP A 85 1.24 8.98 17.08
C ASP A 85 -0.26 8.95 17.43
N PRO A 86 -1.12 9.63 16.65
CA PRO A 86 -2.53 9.80 17.00
C PRO A 86 -3.35 8.55 16.66
N PRO A 87 -4.55 8.39 17.24
CA PRO A 87 -5.45 7.30 16.87
C PRO A 87 -6.02 7.52 15.46
N TYR A 88 -6.15 6.43 14.68
CA TYR A 88 -6.67 6.49 13.31
C TYR A 88 -7.87 5.57 13.10
N ALA A 89 -8.99 6.16 12.64
CA ALA A 89 -10.12 5.46 12.00
C ALA A 89 -10.61 4.18 12.70
N ASP A 90 -10.69 4.20 14.03
CA ASP A 90 -11.09 3.05 14.87
C ASP A 90 -10.22 1.78 14.67
N ALA A 91 -8.98 1.93 14.19
CA ALA A 91 -8.05 0.80 14.01
C ALA A 91 -7.69 0.13 15.34
N VAL A 92 -7.62 0.91 16.42
CA VAL A 92 -7.39 0.44 17.79
C VAL A 92 -8.23 1.29 18.75
N ASN A 93 -9.08 0.63 19.56
CA ASN A 93 -9.87 1.29 20.60
C ASN A 93 -9.03 1.55 21.85
N TYR A 94 -8.07 2.47 21.78
CA TYR A 94 -7.18 2.80 22.92
C TYR A 94 -7.94 3.16 24.20
N HIS A 95 -9.11 3.81 24.05
CA HIS A 95 -9.94 4.20 25.18
C HIS A 95 -10.57 3.00 25.90
N GLU A 96 -10.83 1.88 25.21
CA GLU A 96 -11.32 0.63 25.83
C GLU A 96 -10.15 -0.19 26.39
N LEU A 97 -9.01 -0.22 25.68
CA LEU A 97 -7.83 -0.98 26.10
C LEU A 97 -7.11 -0.32 27.29
N GLY A 98 -7.16 1.00 27.40
CA GLY A 98 -6.53 1.75 28.49
C GLY A 98 -7.06 1.34 29.86
N ASP A 99 -8.39 1.21 30.00
CA ASP A 99 -9.05 0.76 31.23
C ASP A 99 -8.52 -0.60 31.69
N TYR A 100 -8.33 -1.52 30.75
CA TYR A 100 -7.82 -2.86 31.06
C TYR A 100 -6.43 -2.82 31.70
N PHE A 101 -5.48 -2.10 31.11
CA PHE A 101 -4.11 -2.01 31.63
C PHE A 101 -4.02 -1.14 32.88
N LEU A 102 -4.88 -0.13 33.01
CA LEU A 102 -4.92 0.74 34.17
C LEU A 102 -5.15 -0.07 35.46
N THR A 103 -6.03 -1.07 35.44
CA THR A 103 -6.27 -1.95 36.62
C THR A 103 -5.01 -2.68 37.12
N TRP A 104 -4.04 -2.93 36.24
CA TRP A 104 -2.79 -3.61 36.60
C TRP A 104 -1.68 -2.65 37.03
N HIS A 105 -1.75 -1.40 36.58
CA HIS A 105 -0.69 -0.41 36.72
C HIS A 105 -1.02 0.74 37.66
N GLU A 106 -2.28 0.91 38.09
CA GLU A 106 -2.74 2.04 38.90
C GLU A 106 -1.87 2.30 40.14
N THR A 107 -1.50 1.24 40.86
CA THR A 107 -0.72 1.35 42.11
C THR A 107 0.71 1.78 41.83
N GLN A 108 1.33 1.23 40.77
CA GLN A 108 2.69 1.56 40.37
C GLN A 108 2.75 2.95 39.74
N LEU A 109 1.76 3.32 38.91
CA LEU A 109 1.65 4.65 38.31
C LEU A 109 1.50 5.72 39.38
N ALA A 110 0.62 5.53 40.37
CA ALA A 110 0.47 6.47 41.47
C ALA A 110 1.74 6.61 42.33
N SER A 111 2.55 5.55 42.43
CA SER A 111 3.83 5.57 43.15
C SER A 111 4.94 6.31 42.37
N VAL A 112 5.05 6.05 41.07
CA VAL A 112 6.12 6.61 40.22
C VAL A 112 5.78 8.03 39.73
N PHE A 113 4.50 8.30 39.48
CA PHE A 113 3.97 9.59 39.01
C PHE A 113 2.81 10.05 39.91
N PRO A 114 3.09 10.56 41.11
CA PRO A 114 2.05 10.93 42.07
C PRO A 114 1.07 12.01 41.58
N ASP A 115 1.51 12.85 40.64
CA ASP A 115 0.72 13.92 40.05
C ASP A 115 -0.20 13.45 38.90
N TRP A 116 -0.08 12.18 38.47
CA TRP A 116 -0.93 11.62 37.42
C TRP A 116 -2.19 11.04 38.04
N ALA A 117 -3.36 11.43 37.54
CA ALA A 117 -4.60 10.77 37.88
C ALA A 117 -4.61 9.37 37.22
N PRO A 118 -4.75 8.28 37.98
CA PRO A 118 -4.85 6.93 37.42
C PRO A 118 -6.29 6.68 36.97
N ASP A 119 -6.76 7.47 36.00
CA ASP A 119 -8.07 7.33 35.36
C ASP A 119 -7.90 7.23 33.84
N ALA A 120 -8.79 6.50 33.15
CA ALA A 120 -8.63 6.26 31.72
C ALA A 120 -8.93 7.50 30.84
N ARG A 121 -9.44 8.58 31.45
CA ARG A 121 -9.77 9.88 30.81
C ARG A 121 -10.45 9.72 29.46
N ALA A 122 -11.35 8.75 29.41
CA ALA A 122 -11.85 8.27 28.15
C ALA A 122 -12.59 9.40 27.39
N GLU A 123 -13.21 10.35 28.09
CA GLU A 123 -13.90 11.53 27.51
C GLU A 123 -12.96 12.48 26.73
N LEU A 124 -11.67 12.48 27.06
CA LEU A 124 -10.65 13.25 26.34
C LEU A 124 -10.10 12.50 25.13
N ALA A 125 -10.41 11.20 25.00
CA ALA A 125 -9.94 10.42 23.89
C ALA A 125 -10.54 10.94 22.58
N VAL A 126 -9.69 11.07 21.57
CA VAL A 126 -10.12 11.28 20.20
C VAL A 126 -10.72 9.95 19.72
N ARG A 127 -12.04 9.88 19.62
CA ARG A 127 -12.79 8.63 19.34
C ARG A 127 -13.58 8.70 18.04
N GLY A 128 -13.82 7.51 17.48
CA GLY A 128 -14.82 7.27 16.47
C GLY A 128 -14.38 7.60 15.05
N SER A 129 -15.36 7.52 14.15
CA SER A 129 -15.26 7.89 12.75
C SER A 129 -16.28 8.99 12.45
N GLY A 130 -15.84 10.06 11.77
CA GLY A 130 -16.73 11.17 11.38
C GLY A 130 -16.26 12.56 11.87
N ASP A 131 -17.21 13.48 12.03
CA ASP A 131 -16.92 14.90 12.19
C ASP A 131 -16.27 15.26 13.53
N ASP A 132 -16.70 14.65 14.64
CA ASP A 132 -16.14 14.92 15.97
C ASP A 132 -14.67 14.49 16.07
N PHE A 133 -14.32 13.39 15.42
CA PHE A 133 -12.94 12.93 15.26
C PHE A 133 -12.11 13.97 14.49
N ARG A 134 -12.60 14.41 13.31
CA ARG A 134 -11.91 15.40 12.48
C ARG A 134 -11.74 16.72 13.22
N ARG A 135 -12.77 17.21 13.92
CA ARG A 135 -12.73 18.45 14.70
C ARG A 135 -11.67 18.37 15.80
N SER A 136 -11.71 17.30 16.59
CA SER A 136 -10.75 17.11 17.69
C SER A 136 -9.31 17.05 17.18
N MET A 137 -9.07 16.32 16.09
CA MET A 137 -7.73 16.24 15.48
C MET A 137 -7.27 17.60 14.93
N VAL A 138 -8.15 18.33 14.24
CA VAL A 138 -7.84 19.68 13.74
C VAL A 138 -7.47 20.60 14.91
N ASP A 139 -8.24 20.59 15.99
CA ASP A 139 -7.99 21.43 17.17
C ASP A 139 -6.65 21.10 17.84
N VAL A 140 -6.34 19.80 17.99
CA VAL A 140 -5.04 19.35 18.50
C VAL A 140 -3.90 19.85 17.63
N TYR A 141 -3.89 19.52 16.34
CA TYR A 141 -2.78 19.89 15.45
C TYR A 141 -2.66 21.40 15.26
N ARG A 142 -3.78 22.12 15.28
CA ARG A 142 -3.78 23.59 15.25
C ARG A 142 -3.17 24.17 16.51
N ASN A 143 -3.51 23.64 17.68
CA ASN A 143 -2.91 24.07 18.95
C ASN A 143 -1.38 23.85 18.95
N LEU A 144 -0.93 22.66 18.50
CA LEU A 144 0.51 22.39 18.34
C LEU A 144 1.16 23.36 17.33
N THR A 145 0.46 23.69 16.26
CA THR A 145 0.94 24.63 15.24
C THR A 145 1.06 26.06 15.78
N GLN A 146 0.14 26.50 16.65
CA GLN A 146 0.22 27.79 17.32
C GLN A 146 1.41 27.83 18.30
N HIS A 147 1.72 26.71 18.96
CA HIS A 147 2.82 26.57 19.92
C HIS A 147 4.10 25.97 19.30
N MET A 148 4.41 26.38 18.06
CA MET A 148 5.61 25.99 17.33
C MET A 148 6.19 27.22 16.65
N PRO A 149 7.51 27.38 16.44
CA PRO A 149 8.04 28.46 15.62
C PRO A 149 7.82 28.19 14.12
N ASP A 150 7.97 29.20 13.26
CA ASP A 150 7.74 29.07 11.80
C ASP A 150 8.68 28.07 11.11
N ASN A 151 9.90 27.94 11.63
CA ASN A 151 10.89 26.95 11.18
C ASN A 151 10.79 25.61 11.93
N GLY A 152 9.80 25.45 12.82
CA GLY A 152 9.56 24.23 13.57
C GLY A 152 9.02 23.08 12.73
N LEU A 153 8.87 21.94 13.37
CA LEU A 153 8.50 20.67 12.75
C LEU A 153 7.43 19.94 13.56
N GLN A 154 6.50 19.27 12.88
CA GLN A 154 5.68 18.23 13.49
C GLN A 154 5.90 16.92 12.75
N LEU A 155 6.19 15.86 13.49
CA LEU A 155 6.34 14.51 12.95
C LEU A 155 5.11 13.69 13.32
N VAL A 156 4.40 13.20 12.32
CA VAL A 156 3.20 12.37 12.49
C VAL A 156 3.50 10.96 12.00
N MET A 157 3.34 9.97 12.87
CA MET A 157 3.41 8.56 12.49
C MET A 157 2.03 8.11 12.00
N PHE A 158 1.95 7.51 10.80
CA PHE A 158 0.69 7.12 10.19
C PHE A 158 0.82 5.87 9.32
N THR A 159 -0.14 4.96 9.46
CA THR A 159 -0.20 3.71 8.68
C THR A 159 -1.65 3.34 8.38
N HIS A 160 -2.06 3.44 7.11
CA HIS A 160 -3.37 2.97 6.68
C HIS A 160 -3.40 2.64 5.18
N GLN A 161 -4.15 1.62 4.74
CA GLN A 161 -4.26 1.24 3.31
C GLN A 161 -5.34 2.04 2.57
N ASN A 162 -6.37 2.48 3.29
CA ASN A 162 -7.53 3.14 2.68
C ASN A 162 -7.22 4.59 2.25
N PRO A 163 -7.36 4.92 0.95
CA PRO A 163 -7.20 6.28 0.43
C PRO A 163 -8.08 7.32 1.14
N SER A 164 -9.27 6.94 1.60
CA SER A 164 -10.17 7.89 2.27
C SER A 164 -9.61 8.36 3.62
N VAL A 165 -8.90 7.49 4.34
CA VAL A 165 -8.26 7.85 5.62
C VAL A 165 -7.03 8.74 5.38
N TRP A 166 -6.27 8.49 4.30
CA TRP A 166 -5.21 9.39 3.85
C TRP A 166 -5.74 10.78 3.48
N ALA A 167 -6.89 10.84 2.79
CA ALA A 167 -7.53 12.10 2.45
C ALA A 167 -8.01 12.84 3.72
N ASP A 168 -8.65 12.13 4.66
CA ASP A 168 -9.08 12.71 5.93
C ASP A 168 -7.90 13.27 6.74
N LEU A 169 -6.81 12.52 6.89
CA LEU A 169 -5.60 13.00 7.56
C LEU A 169 -5.01 14.22 6.83
N GLY A 170 -4.90 14.15 5.51
CA GLY A 170 -4.43 15.26 4.70
C GLY A 170 -5.20 16.55 4.94
N MET A 171 -6.54 16.45 4.91
CA MET A 171 -7.44 17.56 5.18
C MET A 171 -7.30 18.10 6.62
N ILE A 172 -7.19 17.22 7.63
CA ILE A 172 -6.97 17.60 9.03
C ILE A 172 -5.68 18.44 9.17
N LEU A 173 -4.56 17.93 8.66
CA LEU A 173 -3.26 18.60 8.74
C LEU A 173 -3.30 19.92 7.96
N TRP A 174 -3.98 19.94 6.82
CA TRP A 174 -4.15 21.13 6.00
C TRP A 174 -4.94 22.23 6.73
N ALA A 175 -6.03 21.87 7.41
CA ALA A 175 -6.89 22.75 8.23
C ALA A 175 -6.19 23.26 9.48
N ALA A 176 -5.24 22.47 10.02
CA ALA A 176 -4.38 22.87 11.12
C ALA A 176 -3.30 23.91 10.72
N GLY A 177 -3.20 24.25 9.43
CA GLY A 177 -2.18 25.17 8.91
C GLY A 177 -0.83 24.52 8.65
N LEU A 178 -0.81 23.19 8.51
CA LEU A 178 0.40 22.43 8.24
C LEU A 178 0.49 22.05 6.76
N LYS A 179 1.74 21.83 6.31
CA LYS A 179 2.06 21.24 5.01
C LYS A 179 3.06 20.11 5.17
N ALA A 180 2.86 19.01 4.45
CA ALA A 180 3.83 17.94 4.41
C ALA A 180 5.04 18.36 3.55
N THR A 181 6.23 18.00 4.00
CA THR A 181 7.49 18.38 3.34
C THR A 181 8.38 17.19 3.03
N ALA A 182 8.26 16.13 3.84
CA ALA A 182 8.86 14.84 3.57
C ALA A 182 7.97 13.73 4.16
N ALA A 183 8.16 12.52 3.66
CA ALA A 183 7.52 11.32 4.18
C ALA A 183 8.54 10.18 4.14
N TRP A 184 8.66 9.46 5.24
CA TRP A 184 9.61 8.37 5.39
C TRP A 184 8.87 7.10 5.75
N THR A 185 8.97 6.08 4.90
CA THR A 185 8.41 4.76 5.18
C THR A 185 9.43 3.96 5.99
N ILE A 186 9.03 3.49 7.17
CA ILE A 186 9.84 2.64 8.04
C ILE A 186 9.18 1.27 8.08
N SER A 187 9.91 0.22 7.73
CA SER A 187 9.44 -1.16 7.93
C SER A 187 9.34 -1.45 9.43
N THR A 188 8.12 -1.58 9.95
CA THR A 188 7.84 -1.68 11.40
C THR A 188 7.51 -3.09 11.89
N GLU A 189 7.44 -4.09 11.01
CA GLU A 189 7.22 -5.49 11.42
C GLU A 189 8.42 -6.40 11.08
N THR A 190 8.76 -7.29 12.01
CA THR A 190 9.65 -8.44 11.78
C THR A 190 8.80 -9.71 11.65
N GLU A 191 9.25 -10.68 10.86
CA GLU A 191 8.60 -12.01 10.66
C GLU A 191 8.36 -12.82 11.96
N ALA A 192 8.80 -12.33 13.12
CA ALA A 192 8.80 -13.02 14.40
C ALA A 192 7.41 -13.15 15.08
N GLY A 193 6.36 -12.50 14.56
CA GLY A 193 4.99 -12.58 15.09
C GLY A 193 4.13 -13.69 14.47
N GLY A 194 4.58 -14.95 14.50
CA GLY A 194 3.98 -16.11 13.82
C GLY A 194 2.54 -16.53 14.19
N ILE A 195 1.69 -15.64 14.70
CA ILE A 195 0.31 -15.96 15.12
C ILE A 195 -0.75 -15.39 14.15
N LYS A 196 -0.44 -14.43 13.28
CA LYS A 196 -1.42 -13.88 12.31
C LYS A 196 -0.85 -13.74 10.91
N LYS A 197 -1.07 -14.75 10.06
CA LYS A 197 -0.90 -14.64 8.59
C LYS A 197 -2.05 -13.79 8.02
N GLY A 198 -1.82 -12.50 7.74
CA GLY A 198 -2.81 -11.59 7.13
C GLY A 198 -2.18 -10.45 6.33
N ASN A 199 -3.02 -9.69 5.60
CA ASN A 199 -2.65 -8.52 4.77
C ASN A 199 -2.27 -7.28 5.60
N TYR A 200 -1.35 -7.40 6.55
CA TYR A 200 -0.92 -6.24 7.33
C TYR A 200 0.07 -5.42 6.51
N VAL A 201 -0.12 -4.09 6.54
CA VAL A 201 0.85 -3.13 6.01
C VAL A 201 2.10 -3.24 6.84
N GLN A 202 3.22 -3.54 6.18
CA GLN A 202 4.49 -3.80 6.86
C GLN A 202 5.26 -2.51 7.20
N GLY A 203 4.82 -1.35 6.69
CA GLY A 203 5.50 -0.06 6.83
C GLY A 203 4.68 1.03 7.51
N THR A 204 5.30 1.77 8.42
CA THR A 204 4.76 3.02 9.00
C THR A 204 5.32 4.24 8.29
N VAL A 205 4.46 5.19 7.93
CA VAL A 205 4.89 6.45 7.32
C VAL A 205 5.07 7.52 8.38
N CYS A 206 6.27 8.06 8.49
CA CYS A 206 6.56 9.26 9.27
C CYS A 206 6.44 10.49 8.35
N LEU A 207 5.36 11.24 8.49
CA LEU A 207 5.14 12.51 7.80
C LEU A 207 5.85 13.65 8.54
N VAL A 208 6.69 14.38 7.81
CA VAL A 208 7.39 15.57 8.31
C VAL A 208 6.63 16.80 7.85
N LEU A 209 6.02 17.50 8.80
CA LEU A 209 5.14 18.63 8.58
C LEU A 209 5.81 19.94 9.01
N ARG A 210 5.52 21.01 8.28
CA ARG A 210 5.92 22.38 8.60
C ARG A 210 4.71 23.29 8.61
N LYS A 211 4.83 24.43 9.29
CA LYS A 211 3.84 25.49 9.14
C LYS A 211 3.74 25.94 7.70
N ARG A 212 2.53 26.20 7.27
CA ARG A 212 2.25 26.91 6.02
C ARG A 212 2.31 28.42 6.31
N ILE A 213 3.37 29.07 5.82
CA ILE A 213 3.62 30.52 6.04
C ILE A 213 2.92 31.38 4.98
N GLY A 214 2.76 30.87 3.77
CA GLY A 214 2.05 31.53 2.67
C GLY A 214 0.66 30.93 2.47
N ASN A 215 -0.29 31.72 1.97
CA ASN A 215 -1.65 31.28 1.69
C ASN A 215 -1.92 31.33 0.17
N GLU A 216 -1.05 30.68 -0.61
CA GLU A 216 -1.14 30.67 -2.07
C GLU A 216 -2.36 29.84 -2.51
N PRO A 217 -3.28 30.38 -3.33
CA PRO A 217 -4.36 29.59 -3.90
C PRO A 217 -3.80 28.58 -4.91
N GLY A 218 -4.36 27.38 -4.94
CA GLY A 218 -4.09 26.38 -5.97
C GLY A 218 -5.33 26.08 -6.80
N PHE A 219 -5.12 25.63 -8.04
CA PHE A 219 -6.18 25.16 -8.91
C PHE A 219 -5.99 23.68 -9.20
N LEU A 220 -7.05 22.88 -9.16
CA LEU A 220 -6.91 21.43 -9.26
C LEU A 220 -6.28 20.98 -10.59
N ASP A 221 -6.60 21.65 -11.69
CA ASP A 221 -6.03 21.40 -13.01
C ASP A 221 -4.52 21.63 -13.08
N GLU A 222 -3.99 22.61 -12.34
CA GLU A 222 -2.55 22.86 -12.19
C GLU A 222 -1.89 21.91 -11.17
N VAL A 223 -2.62 21.53 -10.11
CA VAL A 223 -2.13 20.63 -9.07
C VAL A 223 -1.98 19.20 -9.57
N TYR A 224 -2.86 18.72 -10.45
CA TYR A 224 -2.80 17.35 -10.96
C TYR A 224 -1.45 16.99 -11.61
N PRO A 225 -0.92 17.77 -12.57
CA PRO A 225 0.42 17.53 -13.12
C PRO A 225 1.53 17.53 -12.06
N LEU A 226 1.46 18.43 -11.08
CA LEU A 226 2.46 18.52 -10.02
C LEU A 226 2.45 17.29 -9.10
N VAL A 227 1.26 16.76 -8.80
CA VAL A 227 1.10 15.49 -8.08
C VAL A 227 1.70 14.35 -8.89
N GLU A 228 1.45 14.30 -10.20
CA GLU A 228 2.00 13.27 -11.07
C GLU A 228 3.53 13.29 -11.10
N ASP A 229 4.13 14.48 -11.24
CA ASP A 229 5.58 14.65 -11.21
C ASP A 229 6.18 14.25 -9.86
N GLU A 230 5.56 14.65 -8.75
CA GLU A 230 6.04 14.32 -7.40
C GLU A 230 5.93 12.81 -7.10
N VAL A 231 4.84 12.15 -7.52
CA VAL A 231 4.68 10.69 -7.38
C VAL A 231 5.75 9.96 -8.18
N LYS A 232 5.94 10.33 -9.46
CA LYS A 232 6.99 9.72 -10.30
C LYS A 232 8.38 9.93 -9.72
N ARG A 233 8.68 11.14 -9.24
CA ARG A 233 9.96 11.48 -8.61
C ARG A 233 10.19 10.64 -7.36
N GLN A 234 9.17 10.47 -6.52
CA GLN A 234 9.25 9.67 -5.30
C GLN A 234 9.49 8.18 -5.61
N ILE A 235 8.75 7.62 -6.56
CA ILE A 235 8.91 6.21 -6.97
C ILE A 235 10.28 5.97 -7.60
N ALA A 236 10.72 6.83 -8.51
CA ALA A 236 12.04 6.70 -9.13
C ALA A 236 13.16 6.77 -8.07
N SER A 237 13.02 7.66 -7.07
CA SER A 237 13.97 7.72 -5.96
C SER A 237 14.00 6.42 -5.16
N MET A 238 12.85 5.80 -4.88
CA MET A 238 12.79 4.52 -4.17
C MET A 238 13.37 3.38 -5.00
N GLN A 239 13.04 3.31 -6.30
CA GLN A 239 13.58 2.31 -7.22
C GLN A 239 15.10 2.39 -7.34
N SER A 240 15.68 3.61 -7.35
CA SER A 240 17.13 3.79 -7.41
C SER A 240 17.86 3.25 -6.17
N LEU A 241 17.18 3.17 -5.02
CA LEU A 241 17.74 2.57 -3.80
C LEU A 241 17.72 1.02 -3.85
N ASP A 242 16.86 0.45 -4.70
CA ASP A 242 16.78 -1.01 -4.95
C ASP A 242 17.74 -1.46 -6.07
N GLU A 243 18.46 -0.54 -6.71
CA GLU A 243 19.48 -0.86 -7.72
C GLU A 243 20.72 -1.45 -7.05
N GLY A 244 20.94 -2.77 -7.22
CA GLY A 244 22.18 -3.45 -6.82
C GLY A 244 22.05 -4.49 -5.70
N GLY A 245 20.83 -4.86 -5.28
CA GLY A 245 20.61 -5.86 -4.23
C GLY A 245 19.19 -6.46 -4.21
N GLU A 246 18.82 -7.08 -3.09
CA GLU A 246 17.43 -7.47 -2.81
C GLU A 246 16.55 -6.20 -2.68
N PRO A 247 15.33 -6.19 -3.24
CA PRO A 247 14.44 -5.03 -3.13
C PRO A 247 14.13 -4.71 -1.66
N ASN A 248 14.34 -3.46 -1.26
CA ASN A 248 13.98 -2.98 0.08
C ASN A 248 12.48 -2.66 0.20
N PHE A 249 11.81 -2.44 -0.93
CA PHE A 249 10.42 -2.01 -0.99
C PHE A 249 9.53 -3.02 -1.70
N ASN A 250 8.35 -3.25 -1.15
CA ASN A 250 7.28 -4.01 -1.79
C ASN A 250 6.26 -3.04 -2.44
N ASP A 251 5.29 -3.59 -3.18
CA ASP A 251 4.26 -2.79 -3.86
C ASP A 251 3.44 -1.92 -2.88
N ALA A 252 3.16 -2.39 -1.66
CA ALA A 252 2.44 -1.58 -0.68
C ALA A 252 3.24 -0.34 -0.24
N ASP A 253 4.57 -0.46 -0.13
CA ASP A 253 5.44 0.68 0.20
C ASP A 253 5.39 1.76 -0.89
N TYR A 254 5.37 1.35 -2.17
CA TYR A 254 5.22 2.29 -3.29
C TYR A 254 3.85 2.98 -3.29
N GLN A 255 2.78 2.30 -2.87
CA GLN A 255 1.45 2.91 -2.72
C GLN A 255 1.44 3.97 -1.60
N LEU A 256 1.99 3.64 -0.43
CA LEU A 256 2.11 4.59 0.69
C LEU A 256 2.92 5.82 0.29
N ALA A 257 4.02 5.61 -0.43
CA ALA A 257 4.84 6.70 -0.95
C ALA A 257 4.08 7.59 -1.94
N ALA A 258 3.23 7.02 -2.78
CA ALA A 258 2.39 7.77 -3.70
C ALA A 258 1.36 8.65 -2.98
N TYR A 259 0.70 8.13 -1.94
CA TYR A 259 -0.22 8.92 -1.12
C TYR A 259 0.51 10.07 -0.42
N ALA A 260 1.68 9.80 0.16
CA ALA A 260 2.46 10.82 0.84
C ALA A 260 3.01 11.90 -0.13
N ALA A 261 3.42 11.50 -1.34
CA ALA A 261 3.81 12.40 -2.42
C ALA A 261 2.66 13.35 -2.82
N ALA A 262 1.45 12.81 -2.99
CA ALA A 262 0.27 13.61 -3.30
C ALA A 262 -0.09 14.57 -2.16
N LEU A 263 -0.04 14.12 -0.90
CA LEU A 263 -0.24 15.00 0.26
C LEU A 263 0.77 16.16 0.31
N LYS A 264 2.03 15.89 -0.03
CA LYS A 264 3.08 16.92 -0.06
C LYS A 264 2.79 18.02 -1.07
N VAL A 265 2.15 17.73 -2.20
CA VAL A 265 1.75 18.76 -3.17
C VAL A 265 0.49 19.47 -2.71
N LEU A 266 -0.55 18.72 -2.35
CA LEU A 266 -1.86 19.27 -2.00
C LEU A 266 -1.80 20.25 -0.81
N THR A 267 -1.06 19.89 0.23
CA THR A 267 -1.02 20.66 1.49
C THR A 267 -0.19 21.94 1.41
N GLN A 268 0.48 22.21 0.29
CA GLN A 268 1.25 23.46 0.09
C GLN A 268 0.36 24.68 -0.10
N TYR A 269 -0.80 24.49 -0.72
CA TYR A 269 -1.73 25.55 -1.04
C TYR A 269 -2.55 25.96 0.17
N GLY A 270 -3.11 27.17 0.16
CA GLY A 270 -4.01 27.69 1.18
C GLY A 270 -5.47 27.30 0.99
N ASN A 271 -5.88 27.20 -0.27
CA ASN A 271 -7.18 26.76 -0.74
C ASN A 271 -7.01 26.09 -2.11
N LEU A 272 -7.99 25.29 -2.53
CA LEU A 272 -8.02 24.66 -3.85
C LEU A 272 -9.33 25.04 -4.54
N ASP A 273 -9.27 25.56 -5.76
CA ASP A 273 -10.42 26.05 -6.54
C ASP A 273 -11.31 27.04 -5.77
N GLY A 274 -10.68 27.88 -4.93
CA GLY A 274 -11.37 28.87 -4.09
C GLY A 274 -12.18 28.26 -2.94
N ARG A 275 -12.09 26.94 -2.71
CA ARG A 275 -12.74 26.27 -1.58
C ARG A 275 -11.86 26.33 -0.35
N ASP A 276 -12.45 26.79 0.75
CA ASP A 276 -11.80 26.81 2.06
C ASP A 276 -11.65 25.39 2.60
N VAL A 277 -10.47 25.11 3.13
CA VAL A 277 -10.09 23.86 3.77
C VAL A 277 -11.06 23.45 4.87
N GLU A 278 -11.44 24.38 5.75
CA GLU A 278 -12.31 24.04 6.89
C GLU A 278 -13.68 23.59 6.42
N HIS A 279 -14.23 24.26 5.39
CA HIS A 279 -15.48 23.84 4.78
C HIS A 279 -15.36 22.46 4.13
N GLU A 280 -14.25 22.16 3.45
CA GLU A 280 -13.97 20.85 2.84
C GLU A 280 -13.85 19.73 3.89
N VAL A 281 -13.14 19.95 5.00
CA VAL A 281 -12.91 18.94 6.05
C VAL A 281 -14.22 18.53 6.72
N PHE A 282 -15.11 19.50 6.98
CA PHE A 282 -16.37 19.29 7.69
C PHE A 282 -17.57 19.16 6.75
N ALA A 283 -17.36 19.07 5.44
CA ALA A 283 -18.44 18.87 4.48
C ALA A 283 -19.08 17.49 4.66
N VAL A 284 -20.39 17.49 4.92
CA VAL A 284 -21.21 16.28 4.95
C VAL A 284 -21.33 15.74 3.52
N ARG A 285 -20.82 14.54 3.30
CA ARG A 285 -20.80 13.85 2.01
C ARG A 285 -21.80 12.70 2.02
N ALA A 286 -22.52 12.48 0.92
CA ALA A 286 -23.38 11.31 0.82
C ALA A 286 -22.52 10.04 0.73
N LYS A 287 -23.13 8.89 1.03
CA LYS A 287 -22.42 7.61 0.98
C LYS A 287 -21.91 7.33 -0.44
N GLY A 288 -20.59 7.36 -0.62
CA GLY A 288 -19.93 7.15 -1.91
C GLY A 288 -19.42 8.41 -2.59
N ASP A 289 -19.77 9.60 -2.09
CA ASP A 289 -19.20 10.86 -2.56
C ASP A 289 -17.76 11.01 -2.07
N LYS A 290 -16.87 11.40 -2.98
CA LYS A 290 -15.43 11.58 -2.71
C LYS A 290 -15.10 13.06 -2.63
N SER A 291 -14.16 13.43 -1.76
CA SER A 291 -13.58 14.78 -1.80
C SER A 291 -12.65 14.93 -3.00
N ASP A 292 -12.37 16.18 -3.39
CA ASP A 292 -11.36 16.45 -4.41
C ASP A 292 -9.98 15.95 -3.96
N PHE A 293 -9.69 16.11 -2.66
CA PHE A 293 -8.52 15.50 -2.00
C PHE A 293 -8.47 13.98 -2.20
N GLN A 294 -9.54 13.26 -1.92
CA GLN A 294 -9.59 11.81 -2.10
C GLN A 294 -9.41 11.43 -3.58
N THR A 295 -10.01 12.19 -4.50
CA THR A 295 -9.88 11.95 -5.94
C THR A 295 -8.42 12.11 -6.41
N VAL A 296 -7.71 13.12 -5.90
CA VAL A 296 -6.28 13.32 -6.18
C VAL A 296 -5.43 12.19 -5.57
N ILE A 297 -5.72 11.78 -4.32
CA ILE A 297 -5.01 10.68 -3.63
C ILE A 297 -5.21 9.34 -4.36
N GLU A 298 -6.44 9.04 -4.78
CA GLU A 298 -6.71 7.83 -5.57
C GLU A 298 -6.03 7.89 -6.95
N ARG A 299 -5.96 9.06 -7.58
CA ARG A 299 -5.22 9.23 -8.84
C ARG A 299 -3.72 9.01 -8.65
N ALA A 300 -3.15 9.40 -7.52
CA ALA A 300 -1.75 9.16 -7.20
C ALA A 300 -1.42 7.66 -7.18
N LEU A 301 -2.35 6.80 -6.72
CA LEU A 301 -2.20 5.35 -6.78
C LEU A 301 -2.11 4.85 -8.23
N VAL A 302 -2.99 5.34 -9.12
CA VAL A 302 -2.97 4.97 -10.55
C VAL A 302 -1.64 5.36 -11.19
N ILE A 303 -1.17 6.59 -10.91
CA ILE A 303 0.12 7.09 -11.41
C ILE A 303 1.26 6.21 -10.91
N ALA A 304 1.21 5.77 -9.65
CA ALA A 304 2.20 4.89 -9.09
C ALA A 304 2.22 3.52 -9.77
N CYS A 305 1.06 2.90 -9.94
CA CYS A 305 0.93 1.64 -10.66
C CYS A 305 1.43 1.73 -12.11
N ASP A 306 1.18 2.84 -12.80
CA ASP A 306 1.68 3.08 -14.16
C ASP A 306 3.19 3.30 -14.22
N ALA A 307 3.80 3.84 -13.16
CA ALA A 307 5.25 4.03 -13.06
C ALA A 307 6.00 2.73 -12.73
N LEU A 308 5.33 1.76 -12.09
CA LEU A 308 5.91 0.47 -11.68
C LEU A 308 5.92 -0.55 -12.83
N VAL A 309 6.72 -0.30 -13.85
CA VAL A 309 6.84 -1.21 -15.00
C VAL A 309 7.68 -2.46 -14.64
N PRO A 310 7.19 -3.70 -14.89
CA PRO A 310 8.03 -4.89 -14.75
C PRO A 310 9.24 -4.83 -15.70
N ARG A 311 10.40 -5.28 -15.22
CA ARG A 311 11.62 -5.30 -16.01
C ARG A 311 11.41 -6.10 -17.31
N GLY A 312 11.79 -5.54 -18.45
CA GLY A 312 11.65 -6.15 -19.77
C GLY A 312 10.33 -5.83 -20.48
N LEU A 313 9.40 -5.10 -19.87
CA LEU A 313 8.15 -4.66 -20.50
C LEU A 313 8.16 -3.17 -20.91
N GLU A 314 9.26 -2.43 -20.69
CA GLU A 314 9.33 -0.97 -20.86
C GLU A 314 8.91 -0.50 -22.25
N ALA A 315 9.29 -1.25 -23.29
CA ALA A 315 8.98 -0.92 -24.68
C ALA A 315 7.50 -1.09 -25.05
N VAL A 316 6.80 -2.04 -24.42
CA VAL A 316 5.41 -2.40 -24.76
C VAL A 316 4.39 -1.83 -23.77
N TRP A 317 4.81 -1.45 -22.57
CA TRP A 317 3.95 -1.11 -21.44
C TRP A 317 2.90 -0.03 -21.75
N ARG A 318 3.33 1.03 -22.45
CA ARG A 318 2.49 2.20 -22.75
C ARG A 318 1.31 1.85 -23.65
N GLU A 319 1.44 0.84 -24.50
CA GLU A 319 0.42 0.42 -25.46
C GLU A 319 -0.59 -0.59 -24.89
N LEU A 320 -0.35 -1.07 -23.67
CA LEU A 320 -1.23 -2.01 -22.99
C LEU A 320 -2.42 -1.28 -22.36
N THR A 321 -3.57 -1.95 -22.40
CA THR A 321 -4.76 -1.54 -21.65
C THR A 321 -4.54 -1.74 -20.14
N LEU A 322 -5.34 -1.06 -19.31
CA LEU A 322 -5.24 -1.19 -17.85
C LEU A 322 -5.43 -2.64 -17.37
N ALA A 323 -6.33 -3.41 -18.01
CA ALA A 323 -6.55 -4.81 -17.67
C ALA A 323 -5.33 -5.69 -18.02
N GLU A 324 -4.63 -5.39 -19.11
CA GLU A 324 -3.40 -6.10 -19.50
C GLU A 324 -2.24 -5.75 -18.55
N ARG A 325 -2.10 -4.48 -18.19
CA ARG A 325 -1.11 -4.02 -17.20
C ARG A 325 -1.33 -4.69 -15.84
N TYR A 326 -2.58 -4.73 -15.37
CA TYR A 326 -2.95 -5.44 -14.15
C TYR A 326 -2.50 -6.91 -14.21
N TYR A 327 -2.85 -7.64 -15.28
CA TYR A 327 -2.52 -9.05 -15.40
C TYR A 327 -1.01 -9.30 -15.37
N LEU A 328 -0.22 -8.50 -16.10
CA LEU A 328 1.24 -8.63 -16.12
C LEU A 328 1.89 -8.24 -14.79
N ARG A 329 1.39 -7.20 -14.10
CA ARG A 329 1.85 -6.85 -12.74
C ARG A 329 1.53 -7.93 -11.73
N ALA A 330 0.34 -8.52 -11.80
CA ALA A 330 -0.05 -9.60 -10.90
C ALA A 330 0.89 -10.80 -11.08
N LEU A 331 1.29 -11.13 -12.31
CA LEU A 331 2.30 -12.15 -12.57
C LEU A 331 3.70 -11.76 -12.10
N ASP A 332 4.12 -10.50 -12.23
CA ASP A 332 5.42 -10.01 -11.74
C ASP A 332 5.53 -10.16 -10.22
N ILE A 333 4.53 -9.73 -9.45
CA ILE A 333 4.53 -9.90 -7.99
C ILE A 333 4.41 -11.37 -7.59
N GLU A 334 3.63 -12.17 -8.33
CA GLU A 334 3.49 -13.61 -8.10
C GLU A 334 4.82 -14.35 -8.29
N SER A 335 5.61 -13.94 -9.30
CA SER A 335 6.94 -14.49 -9.59
C SER A 335 7.98 -14.20 -8.50
N ARG A 336 7.71 -13.20 -7.65
CA ARG A 336 8.53 -12.83 -6.49
C ARG A 336 8.04 -13.46 -5.19
N GLY A 337 7.02 -14.32 -5.27
CA GLY A 337 6.49 -15.09 -4.14
C GLY A 337 5.32 -14.43 -3.40
N GLU A 338 4.81 -13.28 -3.85
CA GLU A 338 3.61 -12.67 -3.28
C GLU A 338 2.36 -13.47 -3.69
N ARG A 339 1.55 -13.86 -2.70
CA ARG A 339 0.36 -14.74 -2.87
C ARG A 339 -0.83 -14.32 -2.03
N ARG A 340 -0.73 -13.17 -1.35
CA ARG A 340 -1.78 -12.62 -0.52
C ARG A 340 -2.90 -12.06 -1.38
N GLN A 341 -4.13 -12.53 -1.19
CA GLN A 341 -5.29 -12.10 -1.97
C GLN A 341 -5.49 -10.58 -1.96
N GLY A 342 -5.24 -9.92 -0.83
CA GLY A 342 -5.43 -8.46 -0.74
C GLY A 342 -4.48 -7.66 -1.60
N MET A 343 -3.28 -8.17 -1.86
CA MET A 343 -2.33 -7.51 -2.76
C MET A 343 -2.86 -7.48 -4.21
N TYR A 344 -3.54 -8.55 -4.64
CA TYR A 344 -4.16 -8.61 -5.96
C TYR A 344 -5.36 -7.66 -6.04
N GLU A 345 -6.19 -7.58 -4.99
CA GLU A 345 -7.31 -6.63 -4.91
C GLU A 345 -6.85 -5.16 -4.87
N GLU A 346 -5.73 -4.89 -4.19
CA GLU A 346 -5.09 -3.56 -4.17
C GLU A 346 -4.56 -3.17 -5.54
N LEU A 347 -3.80 -4.07 -6.17
CA LEU A 347 -3.29 -3.87 -7.52
C LEU A 347 -4.43 -3.65 -8.52
N ALA A 348 -5.54 -4.38 -8.37
CA ALA A 348 -6.73 -4.23 -9.20
C ALA A 348 -7.34 -2.82 -9.08
N ARG A 349 -7.43 -2.29 -7.86
CA ARG A 349 -7.87 -0.90 -7.63
C ARG A 349 -6.95 0.10 -8.33
N GLY A 350 -5.64 -0.10 -8.26
CA GLY A 350 -4.66 0.78 -8.93
C GLY A 350 -4.80 0.83 -10.45
N PHE A 351 -5.20 -0.27 -11.08
CA PHE A 351 -5.49 -0.33 -12.52
C PHE A 351 -6.98 -0.16 -12.87
N GLY A 352 -7.85 0.13 -11.91
CA GLY A 352 -9.29 0.28 -12.16
C GLY A 352 -10.00 -1.00 -12.63
N VAL A 353 -9.47 -2.19 -12.29
CA VAL A 353 -10.07 -3.48 -12.61
C VAL A 353 -11.07 -3.86 -11.51
N THR A 354 -12.35 -3.93 -11.85
CA THR A 354 -13.44 -4.11 -10.87
C THR A 354 -13.73 -5.56 -10.51
N ASP A 355 -13.47 -6.50 -11.42
CA ASP A 355 -13.70 -7.94 -11.18
C ASP A 355 -12.49 -8.75 -11.63
N ILE A 356 -11.68 -9.17 -10.67
CA ILE A 356 -10.47 -9.95 -10.93
C ILE A 356 -10.70 -11.46 -10.93
N LYS A 357 -11.88 -11.93 -10.47
CA LYS A 357 -12.14 -13.37 -10.34
C LYS A 357 -11.95 -14.14 -11.65
N PRO A 358 -12.37 -13.62 -12.83
CA PRO A 358 -12.15 -14.32 -14.09
C PRO A 358 -10.67 -14.48 -14.46
N LEU A 359 -9.77 -13.72 -13.82
CA LEU A 359 -8.32 -13.75 -14.08
C LEU A 359 -7.56 -14.66 -13.11
N LEU A 360 -8.21 -15.09 -12.02
CA LEU A 360 -7.60 -15.86 -10.95
C LEU A 360 -7.87 -17.36 -11.10
N MET A 361 -6.81 -18.15 -11.08
CA MET A 361 -6.88 -19.61 -10.91
C MET A 361 -7.24 -19.99 -9.47
N SER A 362 -6.84 -19.17 -8.50
CA SER A 362 -7.13 -19.37 -7.07
C SER A 362 -7.29 -18.01 -6.39
N ASP A 363 -8.29 -17.87 -5.53
CA ASP A 363 -8.59 -16.68 -4.73
C ASP A 363 -8.35 -16.91 -3.22
N LYS A 364 -7.57 -17.94 -2.86
CA LYS A 364 -7.27 -18.24 -1.45
C LYS A 364 -6.44 -17.10 -0.83
N ALA A 365 -6.77 -16.72 0.42
CA ALA A 365 -6.16 -15.60 1.14
C ALA A 365 -4.62 -15.51 1.11
N ASN A 366 -3.90 -16.64 1.13
CA ASN A 366 -2.42 -16.72 1.02
C ASN A 366 -1.97 -17.69 -0.09
N GLY A 367 -2.82 -17.87 -1.10
CA GLY A 367 -2.60 -18.78 -2.22
C GLY A 367 -3.29 -18.26 -3.47
N ALA A 368 -3.39 -16.94 -3.61
CA ALA A 368 -3.90 -16.30 -4.81
C ALA A 368 -2.96 -16.63 -5.98
N ARG A 369 -3.53 -16.97 -7.14
CA ARG A 369 -2.77 -17.31 -8.36
C ARG A 369 -3.49 -16.79 -9.58
N MET A 370 -2.77 -16.19 -10.51
CA MET A 370 -3.29 -15.85 -11.83
C MET A 370 -3.46 -17.10 -12.68
N HIS A 371 -4.43 -17.10 -13.60
CA HIS A 371 -4.49 -18.12 -14.64
C HIS A 371 -3.25 -18.08 -15.53
N THR A 372 -2.71 -19.26 -15.85
CA THR A 372 -1.71 -19.41 -16.91
C THR A 372 -2.37 -19.30 -18.29
N ALA A 373 -1.56 -19.26 -19.35
CA ALA A 373 -2.07 -19.26 -20.73
C ALA A 373 -2.99 -20.48 -20.98
N SER A 374 -2.52 -21.67 -20.59
CA SER A 374 -3.31 -22.90 -20.69
C SER A 374 -4.50 -22.93 -19.72
N GLY A 375 -4.34 -22.36 -18.52
CA GLY A 375 -5.38 -22.32 -17.47
C GLY A 375 -6.63 -21.51 -17.84
N PHE A 376 -6.52 -20.48 -18.69
CA PHE A 376 -7.67 -19.68 -19.13
C PHE A 376 -8.66 -20.43 -20.05
N GLY A 377 -8.17 -21.42 -20.80
CA GLY A 377 -8.96 -22.13 -21.81
C GLY A 377 -9.57 -21.24 -22.90
N ALA A 378 -10.57 -21.76 -23.61
CA ALA A 378 -11.29 -21.04 -24.66
C ALA A 378 -12.57 -20.33 -24.16
N SER A 379 -13.11 -20.73 -23.02
CA SER A 379 -14.45 -20.31 -22.54
C SER A 379 -14.54 -18.84 -22.11
N THR A 380 -13.42 -18.24 -21.73
CA THR A 380 -13.32 -16.84 -21.30
C THR A 380 -12.77 -15.91 -22.38
N LEU A 381 -12.56 -16.43 -23.60
CA LEU A 381 -12.02 -15.69 -24.73
C LEU A 381 -13.14 -14.87 -25.40
N GLY A 382 -12.97 -13.56 -25.48
CA GLY A 382 -13.83 -12.66 -26.24
C GLY A 382 -13.27 -12.41 -27.65
N ALA A 383 -14.11 -11.92 -28.56
CA ALA A 383 -13.65 -11.49 -29.87
C ALA A 383 -12.65 -10.32 -29.74
N ALA A 384 -11.54 -10.38 -30.46
CA ALA A 384 -10.48 -9.38 -30.37
C ALA A 384 -11.00 -7.97 -30.69
N ALA A 385 -10.70 -7.01 -29.81
CA ALA A 385 -10.99 -5.61 -30.06
C ALA A 385 -9.98 -5.07 -31.09
N GLY A 386 -10.31 -5.10 -32.39
CA GLY A 386 -9.48 -4.42 -33.42
C GLY A 386 -9.42 -4.99 -34.84
N GLY A 387 -10.28 -5.91 -35.27
CA GLY A 387 -10.36 -6.34 -36.68
C GLY A 387 -11.64 -5.83 -37.36
N THR A 388 -11.53 -5.10 -38.47
CA THR A 388 -12.70 -4.60 -39.22
C THR A 388 -13.58 -5.72 -39.79
N VAL A 389 -14.84 -5.75 -39.34
CA VAL A 389 -16.12 -6.28 -39.86
C VAL A 389 -16.11 -7.30 -41.02
N GLY A 390 -16.69 -8.49 -40.74
CA GLY A 390 -17.35 -9.33 -41.76
C GLY A 390 -17.72 -10.74 -41.27
N GLY A 391 -18.98 -10.98 -40.88
CA GLY A 391 -19.55 -12.33 -40.75
C GLY A 391 -20.42 -12.58 -39.52
N ASN A 392 -21.71 -12.84 -39.74
CA ASN A 392 -22.73 -13.16 -38.72
C ASN A 392 -22.33 -14.31 -37.77
N ALA A 393 -22.46 -14.10 -36.46
CA ALA A 393 -22.71 -15.18 -35.50
C ALA A 393 -23.57 -14.66 -34.32
N ALA A 394 -24.57 -15.45 -33.98
CA ALA A 394 -25.80 -15.06 -33.28
C ALA A 394 -25.67 -14.82 -31.76
N LEU A 395 -26.51 -13.92 -31.25
CA LEU A 395 -26.92 -13.83 -29.86
C LEU A 395 -27.60 -15.14 -29.39
N PRO A 396 -27.28 -15.68 -28.20
CA PRO A 396 -28.24 -16.45 -27.44
C PRO A 396 -28.81 -15.61 -26.28
N ALA A 397 -30.14 -15.61 -26.20
CA ALA A 397 -30.91 -15.09 -25.09
C ALA A 397 -31.00 -16.13 -23.96
N ARG A 398 -30.69 -15.77 -22.72
CA ARG A 398 -31.63 -15.90 -21.58
C ARG A 398 -31.13 -15.28 -20.27
N ARG A 399 -32.06 -14.53 -19.70
CA ARG A 399 -32.18 -13.85 -18.39
C ARG A 399 -31.51 -14.51 -17.17
N GLY A 400 -30.90 -13.66 -16.34
CA GLY A 400 -30.82 -13.84 -14.88
C GLY A 400 -29.87 -12.87 -14.16
N ARG A 401 -30.44 -11.80 -13.56
CA ARG A 401 -29.85 -10.81 -12.62
C ARG A 401 -28.62 -10.01 -13.09
N ALA A 402 -28.76 -8.68 -13.01
CA ALA A 402 -27.81 -7.63 -13.40
C ALA A 402 -26.34 -7.95 -13.10
N ALA A 403 -25.62 -8.36 -14.15
CA ALA A 403 -24.17 -8.19 -14.29
C ALA A 403 -23.96 -7.13 -15.39
N ALA A 404 -22.96 -6.26 -15.23
CA ALA A 404 -22.58 -5.27 -16.22
C ALA A 404 -22.48 -5.90 -17.62
N ALA A 405 -23.24 -5.38 -18.58
CA ALA A 405 -23.48 -6.03 -19.86
C ALA A 405 -22.26 -5.88 -20.79
N GLY A 406 -21.38 -6.88 -20.78
CA GLY A 406 -20.27 -7.04 -21.71
C GLY A 406 -19.29 -8.13 -21.25
N PRO A 407 -18.53 -8.77 -22.16
CA PRO A 407 -17.41 -9.63 -21.76
C PRO A 407 -16.39 -8.81 -20.95
N HIS A 408 -15.73 -9.46 -19.98
CA HIS A 408 -14.71 -8.81 -19.15
C HIS A 408 -13.65 -8.10 -20.03
N PRO A 409 -13.16 -6.89 -19.69
CA PRO A 409 -12.27 -6.10 -20.57
C PRO A 409 -11.01 -6.86 -21.03
N PHE A 410 -10.47 -7.73 -20.17
CA PHE A 410 -9.34 -8.60 -20.52
C PHE A 410 -9.69 -9.67 -21.56
N ALA A 411 -10.95 -10.14 -21.63
CA ALA A 411 -11.36 -11.23 -22.51
C ALA A 411 -11.13 -10.93 -23.99
N THR A 412 -11.28 -9.66 -24.39
CA THR A 412 -11.12 -9.17 -25.76
C THR A 412 -9.75 -8.54 -26.02
N ALA A 413 -8.90 -8.47 -24.98
CA ALA A 413 -7.62 -7.77 -25.04
C ALA A 413 -6.57 -8.54 -25.88
N PRO A 414 -5.67 -7.84 -26.59
CA PRO A 414 -4.63 -8.48 -27.38
C PRO A 414 -3.75 -9.47 -26.62
N LEU A 415 -3.36 -9.17 -25.37
CA LEU A 415 -2.62 -10.09 -24.51
C LEU A 415 -3.41 -11.38 -24.25
N ARG A 416 -4.74 -11.32 -24.10
CA ARG A 416 -5.56 -12.52 -23.89
C ARG A 416 -5.62 -13.41 -25.14
N GLN A 417 -5.63 -12.82 -26.33
CA GLN A 417 -5.51 -13.56 -27.59
C GLN A 417 -4.10 -14.17 -27.71
N LEU A 418 -3.06 -13.44 -27.31
CA LEU A 418 -1.69 -13.94 -27.27
C LEU A 418 -1.52 -15.14 -26.33
N LEU A 419 -2.10 -15.08 -25.12
CA LEU A 419 -2.14 -16.20 -24.18
C LEU A 419 -2.88 -17.41 -24.77
N PHE A 420 -3.96 -17.18 -25.54
CA PHE A 420 -4.62 -18.27 -26.25
C PHE A 420 -3.72 -18.92 -27.31
N ALA A 421 -2.97 -18.12 -28.07
CA ALA A 421 -1.99 -18.62 -29.04
C ALA A 421 -0.87 -19.44 -28.37
N VAL A 422 -0.41 -19.03 -27.18
CA VAL A 422 0.54 -19.80 -26.36
C VAL A 422 -0.07 -21.14 -25.96
N ARG A 423 -1.31 -21.16 -25.48
CA ARG A 423 -2.04 -22.40 -25.16
C ARG A 423 -2.14 -23.33 -26.37
N GLU A 424 -2.52 -22.83 -27.54
CA GLU A 424 -2.63 -23.65 -28.75
C GLU A 424 -1.26 -24.23 -29.16
N THR A 425 -0.19 -23.48 -28.96
CA THR A 425 1.19 -23.96 -29.18
C THR A 425 1.55 -25.08 -28.18
N ALA A 426 1.20 -24.93 -26.90
CA ALA A 426 1.45 -25.94 -25.88
C ALA A 426 0.67 -27.25 -26.16
N VAL A 427 -0.63 -27.14 -26.48
CA VAL A 427 -1.51 -28.28 -26.79
C VAL A 427 -1.07 -29.02 -28.06
N ALA A 428 -0.40 -28.33 -28.99
CA ALA A 428 0.08 -28.90 -30.24
C ALA A 428 1.51 -29.46 -30.15
N ASP A 429 1.90 -30.02 -29.00
CA ASP A 429 3.24 -30.55 -28.76
C ASP A 429 4.36 -29.55 -29.10
N LEU A 430 4.15 -28.27 -28.75
CA LEU A 430 5.04 -27.14 -29.00
C LEU A 430 5.19 -26.73 -30.48
N ASP A 431 4.25 -27.11 -31.35
CA ASP A 431 4.16 -26.58 -32.72
C ASP A 431 3.62 -25.12 -32.72
N PRO A 432 4.43 -24.12 -33.10
CA PRO A 432 4.01 -22.73 -33.08
C PRO A 432 3.07 -22.35 -34.23
N GLU A 433 2.85 -23.22 -35.22
CA GLU A 433 2.07 -22.87 -36.41
C GLU A 433 0.59 -22.61 -36.08
N LEU A 434 -0.02 -23.39 -35.18
CA LEU A 434 -1.41 -23.16 -34.76
C LEU A 434 -1.56 -21.82 -34.04
N GLY A 435 -0.67 -21.51 -33.09
CA GLY A 435 -0.68 -20.23 -32.39
C GLY A 435 -0.44 -19.05 -33.34
N ARG A 436 0.50 -19.17 -34.28
CA ARG A 436 0.78 -18.14 -35.29
C ARG A 436 -0.43 -17.91 -36.22
N GLN A 437 -1.00 -18.98 -36.76
CA GLN A 437 -2.12 -18.91 -37.67
C GLN A 437 -3.34 -18.27 -36.98
N TYR A 438 -3.61 -18.67 -35.74
CA TYR A 438 -4.66 -18.07 -34.92
C TYR A 438 -4.48 -16.54 -34.77
N LEU A 439 -3.26 -16.06 -34.48
CA LEU A 439 -3.01 -14.62 -34.36
C LEU A 439 -3.20 -13.88 -35.70
N ARG A 440 -2.78 -14.47 -36.82
CA ARG A 440 -3.01 -13.90 -38.15
C ARG A 440 -4.50 -13.82 -38.47
N ASP A 441 -5.25 -14.88 -38.18
CA ASP A 441 -6.69 -14.93 -38.44
C ASP A 441 -7.46 -13.95 -37.54
N THR A 442 -7.03 -13.81 -36.29
CA THR A 442 -7.67 -12.94 -35.29
C THR A 442 -7.47 -11.45 -35.59
N PHE A 443 -6.27 -11.04 -36.01
CA PHE A 443 -5.93 -9.63 -36.21
C PHE A 443 -5.86 -9.21 -37.68
N GLY A 444 -5.93 -10.14 -38.63
CA GLY A 444 -5.84 -9.86 -40.06
C GLY A 444 -4.61 -9.03 -40.41
N GLN A 445 -4.81 -7.95 -41.18
CA GLN A 445 -3.74 -6.99 -41.52
C GLN A 445 -3.15 -6.27 -40.29
N GLY A 446 -3.93 -6.11 -39.21
CA GLY A 446 -3.48 -5.51 -37.96
C GLY A 446 -2.43 -6.34 -37.22
N TYR A 447 -2.29 -7.63 -37.55
CA TYR A 447 -1.27 -8.51 -36.98
C TYR A 447 0.14 -7.94 -37.10
N TRP A 448 0.48 -7.37 -38.26
CA TRP A 448 1.82 -6.86 -38.54
C TRP A 448 2.20 -5.68 -37.63
N ALA A 449 1.24 -4.84 -37.28
CA ALA A 449 1.45 -3.74 -36.34
C ALA A 449 1.64 -4.22 -34.90
N LEU A 450 1.04 -5.37 -34.53
CA LEU A 450 1.11 -5.93 -33.19
C LEU A 450 2.25 -6.93 -32.98
N ARG A 451 2.91 -7.37 -34.06
CA ARG A 451 3.91 -8.45 -34.04
C ARG A 451 5.08 -8.18 -33.11
N GLU A 452 5.71 -7.01 -33.22
CA GLU A 452 6.84 -6.63 -32.34
C GLU A 452 6.41 -6.61 -30.86
N ARG A 453 5.21 -6.07 -30.59
CA ARG A 453 4.61 -6.08 -29.24
C ARG A 453 4.39 -7.51 -28.73
N PHE A 454 3.84 -8.39 -29.56
CA PHE A 454 3.64 -9.80 -29.21
C PHE A 454 4.97 -10.50 -28.92
N VAL A 455 6.01 -10.25 -29.70
CA VAL A 455 7.35 -10.81 -29.43
C VAL A 455 7.85 -10.37 -28.07
N GLY A 456 7.80 -9.07 -27.75
CA GLY A 456 8.24 -8.55 -26.44
C GLY A 456 7.46 -9.15 -25.26
N LEU A 457 6.14 -9.31 -25.39
CA LEU A 457 5.31 -9.96 -24.38
C LEU A 457 5.63 -11.45 -24.23
N LEU A 458 5.83 -12.17 -25.33
CA LEU A 458 6.19 -13.60 -25.29
C LEU A 458 7.57 -13.84 -24.68
N ASP A 459 8.54 -12.97 -24.96
CA ASP A 459 9.86 -13.05 -24.34
C ASP A 459 9.77 -12.93 -22.83
N TRP A 460 8.99 -11.95 -22.35
CA TRP A 460 8.76 -11.77 -20.92
C TRP A 460 8.04 -12.97 -20.29
N LEU A 461 6.97 -13.46 -20.91
CA LEU A 461 6.25 -14.66 -20.45
C LEU A 461 7.16 -15.90 -20.41
N SER A 462 8.10 -16.03 -21.34
CA SER A 462 9.02 -17.17 -21.41
C SER A 462 10.01 -17.26 -20.25
N ALA A 463 10.18 -16.17 -19.49
CA ALA A 463 11.03 -16.13 -18.31
C ALA A 463 10.29 -16.59 -17.04
N LEU A 464 8.96 -16.55 -17.01
CA LEU A 464 8.16 -16.87 -15.82
C LEU A 464 8.36 -18.30 -15.33
N GLY A 465 8.49 -19.28 -16.23
CA GLY A 465 8.73 -20.67 -15.88
C GLY A 465 10.05 -20.93 -15.16
N ASN A 466 10.99 -19.97 -15.17
CA ASN A 466 12.25 -20.06 -14.42
C ASN A 466 12.15 -19.45 -13.01
N ALA A 467 11.07 -18.73 -12.70
CA ALA A 467 10.89 -18.10 -11.40
C ALA A 467 10.49 -19.12 -10.32
N ALA A 468 11.03 -18.95 -9.11
CA ALA A 468 10.72 -19.82 -7.99
C ALA A 468 9.21 -19.75 -7.67
N GLY A 469 8.56 -20.92 -7.58
CA GLY A 469 7.12 -21.00 -7.29
C GLY A 469 6.20 -20.81 -8.50
N MET A 470 6.74 -20.67 -9.72
CA MET A 470 5.98 -20.53 -10.98
C MET A 470 6.03 -21.82 -11.85
N ALA A 471 6.13 -23.00 -11.23
CA ALA A 471 6.26 -24.27 -11.95
C ALA A 471 5.10 -24.58 -12.92
N GLU A 472 3.89 -24.11 -12.62
CA GLU A 472 2.71 -24.23 -13.49
C GLU A 472 2.88 -23.47 -14.82
N TRP A 473 3.77 -22.49 -14.88
CA TRP A 473 4.11 -21.76 -16.11
C TRP A 473 5.18 -22.45 -16.95
N ALA A 474 5.77 -23.57 -16.53
CA ALA A 474 6.92 -24.16 -17.22
C ALA A 474 6.63 -24.50 -18.70
N GLU A 475 5.52 -25.19 -18.95
CA GLU A 475 5.09 -25.58 -20.30
C GLU A 475 4.67 -24.35 -21.14
N ASP A 476 3.83 -23.49 -20.57
CA ASP A 476 3.38 -22.25 -21.22
C ASP A 476 4.56 -21.31 -21.54
N SER A 477 5.59 -21.26 -20.70
CA SER A 477 6.80 -20.46 -20.93
C SER A 477 7.65 -21.02 -22.06
N GLN A 478 7.71 -22.35 -22.19
CA GLN A 478 8.40 -23.01 -23.30
C GLN A 478 7.65 -22.76 -24.61
N ALA A 479 6.32 -22.91 -24.61
CA ALA A 479 5.47 -22.59 -25.76
C ALA A 479 5.61 -21.11 -26.16
N ALA A 480 5.61 -20.19 -25.20
CA ALA A 480 5.83 -18.76 -25.45
C ALA A 480 7.19 -18.48 -26.11
N ARG A 481 8.27 -19.14 -25.65
CA ARG A 481 9.61 -19.02 -26.25
C ARG A 481 9.63 -19.46 -27.72
N ILE A 482 9.03 -20.60 -28.03
CA ILE A 482 9.01 -21.17 -29.39
C ILE A 482 8.15 -20.29 -30.30
N LEU A 483 6.97 -19.88 -29.82
CA LEU A 483 6.09 -18.97 -30.53
C LEU A 483 6.80 -17.64 -30.82
N ALA A 484 7.51 -17.04 -29.84
CA ALA A 484 8.28 -15.80 -30.04
C ALA A 484 9.32 -15.95 -31.16
N GLY A 485 10.08 -17.06 -31.16
CA GLY A 485 11.05 -17.38 -32.21
C GLY A 485 10.38 -17.48 -33.59
N ARG A 486 9.18 -18.06 -33.65
CA ARG A 486 8.42 -18.18 -34.90
C ARG A 486 7.90 -16.84 -35.40
N LEU A 487 7.38 -15.99 -34.50
CA LEU A 487 6.88 -14.66 -34.84
C LEU A 487 7.99 -13.76 -35.36
N ARG A 488 9.19 -13.77 -34.75
CA ARG A 488 10.36 -13.00 -35.22
C ARG A 488 10.81 -13.31 -36.64
N ASN A 489 10.57 -14.54 -37.10
CA ASN A 489 10.89 -15.01 -38.45
C ASN A 489 9.66 -15.03 -39.37
N ASP A 490 8.54 -14.44 -38.92
CA ASP A 490 7.35 -14.34 -39.75
C ASP A 490 7.45 -13.15 -40.69
N HIS A 491 7.15 -13.38 -41.97
CA HIS A 491 7.25 -12.39 -43.04
C HIS A 491 5.92 -12.26 -43.78
N ALA A 492 5.66 -11.04 -44.28
CA ALA A 492 4.43 -10.64 -44.95
C ALA A 492 4.31 -11.21 -46.36
#